data_AF-A0AAW0MT63-F1
#
_entry.id   AF-A0AAW0MT63-F1
#
_cell.length_a   1.000
_cell.length_b   1.000
_cell.length_c   1.000
_cell.angle_alpha   90.00
_cell.angle_beta   90.00
_cell.angle_gamma   90.00
#
_symmetry.space_group_name_H-M   'P 1'
#
loop_
_entity.id
_entity.type
_entity.pdbx_description
1 polymer ?
#
loop_
_entity_poly.entity_id
_entity_poly.type
_entity_poly.pdbx_seq_one_letter_code
_entity_poly.pdbx_strand_id
1 'polypeptide(L)'
;MAGEDVARAAADWLVLTFADWLTFCVAGCTRTDMLESQSVTWCQFCRQTPSGDHGSTSDLEPLHQLEAILPEYEHIVCSYEHLQEGGFNASLKLKLSTQDEVQEWLEAFQASSKTTWRVQKTYPNTPESIRHNKYRVDLRCQRGGRNPSSKKNTFCPAVLYLVLKKDTFSQSRKSRSNDPHIQDCLSFHIKIRSTHNHEINCSEALQYRHVSKETIKKIEKLFESGHSPSSALNTLKYDLQEEMGESYVLASADRSVCPDLHFCFRLYYNI
;
A
#
# COMPACT_ATOMS: atom_id res chain seq x y z
N MET A 1 11.70 71.95 3.58
CA MET A 1 12.27 71.12 4.66
C MET A 1 11.91 69.68 4.34
N ALA A 2 12.92 68.90 3.90
CA ALA A 2 13.07 67.43 3.85
C ALA A 2 11.84 66.57 3.48
N GLY A 3 11.82 65.68 2.48
CA GLY A 3 12.75 65.16 1.45
C GLY A 3 11.84 64.29 0.53
N GLU A 4 11.88 64.40 -0.80
CA GLU A 4 12.72 63.63 -1.74
C GLU A 4 12.85 62.12 -1.41
N ASP A 5 12.61 61.28 -2.44
CA ASP A 5 12.60 59.81 -2.49
C ASP A 5 11.28 59.13 -2.03
N VAL A 6 10.51 58.37 -2.82
CA VAL A 6 10.83 57.47 -3.94
C VAL A 6 9.62 57.39 -4.89
N ALA A 7 9.76 57.98 -6.07
CA ALA A 7 8.92 57.70 -7.23
C ALA A 7 9.82 57.64 -8.46
N ARG A 8 10.47 56.48 -8.71
CA ARG A 8 11.11 56.10 -9.98
C ARG A 8 11.85 54.77 -9.84
N ALA A 9 11.28 53.70 -10.39
CA ALA A 9 12.02 52.60 -11.03
C ALA A 9 11.00 51.67 -11.70
N ALA A 10 10.52 52.10 -12.86
CA ALA A 10 9.99 51.22 -13.88
C ALA A 10 11.13 50.86 -14.83
N ALA A 11 11.04 49.65 -15.38
CA ALA A 11 11.69 49.16 -16.59
C ALA A 11 13.18 48.79 -16.53
N ASP A 12 13.48 47.77 -17.33
CA ASP A 12 14.76 47.09 -17.58
C ASP A 12 15.10 46.12 -16.43
N TRP A 13 15.21 44.80 -16.61
CA TRP A 13 16.04 44.10 -17.56
C TRP A 13 15.41 42.79 -18.04
N LEU A 14 15.41 42.67 -19.36
CA LEU A 14 15.10 41.50 -20.17
C LEU A 14 16.44 40.74 -20.40
N VAL A 15 16.36 39.42 -20.58
CA VAL A 15 17.40 38.55 -21.19
C VAL A 15 18.52 38.01 -20.28
N LEU A 16 18.35 36.78 -19.80
CA LEU A 16 19.44 35.79 -19.60
C LEU A 16 18.91 34.40 -20.01
N THR A 17 18.79 34.12 -21.31
CA THR A 17 19.59 33.17 -22.12
C THR A 17 20.14 31.93 -21.39
N PHE A 18 19.44 30.80 -21.55
CA PHE A 18 19.86 29.47 -22.07
C PHE A 18 21.29 28.90 -21.90
N ALA A 19 22.21 29.51 -21.14
CA ALA A 19 23.63 29.16 -21.15
C ALA A 19 24.26 28.88 -19.77
N ASP A 20 23.46 28.70 -18.70
CA ASP A 20 23.98 28.33 -17.37
C ASP A 20 23.75 26.85 -17.00
N TRP A 21 23.40 26.01 -17.97
CA TRP A 21 23.13 24.57 -17.79
C TRP A 21 24.23 23.64 -18.36
N LEU A 22 25.42 24.16 -18.66
CA LEU A 22 26.43 23.40 -19.40
C LEU A 22 27.86 23.68 -18.95
N THR A 23 28.17 23.52 -17.66
CA THR A 23 29.53 23.14 -17.23
C THR A 23 29.56 22.47 -15.85
N PHE A 24 29.02 21.25 -15.75
CA PHE A 24 29.54 20.26 -14.81
C PHE A 24 29.42 18.88 -15.46
N CYS A 25 30.26 18.65 -16.48
CA CYS A 25 30.44 17.34 -17.07
C CYS A 25 31.59 16.59 -16.37
N VAL A 26 31.37 15.29 -16.24
CA VAL A 26 32.36 14.21 -16.10
C VAL A 26 32.90 13.93 -14.70
N ALA A 27 32.06 13.32 -13.87
CA ALA A 27 32.49 12.17 -13.09
C ALA A 27 31.42 11.08 -13.24
N GLY A 28 31.73 10.06 -14.04
CA GLY A 28 30.89 8.89 -14.16
C GLY A 28 30.71 8.23 -12.80
N CYS A 29 29.50 8.27 -12.28
CA CYS A 29 29.07 7.44 -11.18
C CYS A 29 27.76 6.85 -11.62
N THR A 30 27.81 5.59 -12.05
CA THR A 30 26.65 4.78 -12.37
C THR A 30 25.63 4.95 -11.25
N ARG A 31 24.45 5.43 -11.63
CA ARG A 31 23.26 5.51 -10.79
C ARG A 31 22.86 4.08 -10.42
N THR A 32 23.53 3.53 -9.41
CA THR A 32 22.90 2.56 -8.53
C THR A 32 21.88 3.37 -7.75
N ASP A 33 20.65 3.39 -8.25
CA ASP A 33 19.49 3.70 -7.43
C ASP A 33 19.66 2.87 -6.15
N MET A 34 19.84 3.56 -5.03
CA MET A 34 19.82 2.93 -3.73
C MET A 34 18.41 2.39 -3.55
N LEU A 35 18.25 1.08 -3.78
CA LEU A 35 17.24 0.29 -3.10
C LEU A 35 17.45 0.55 -1.62
N GLU A 36 16.70 1.50 -1.04
CA GLU A 36 16.49 1.53 0.39
C GLU A 36 15.99 0.14 0.77
N SER A 37 16.86 -0.61 1.42
CA SER A 37 16.62 -1.99 1.77
C SER A 37 15.39 -2.07 2.64
N GLN A 38 14.31 -2.64 2.10
CA GLN A 38 13.15 -3.05 2.87
C GLN A 38 13.64 -3.95 4.01
N SER A 39 13.53 -3.47 5.26
CA SER A 39 14.10 -4.19 6.41
C SER A 39 13.10 -5.19 6.97
N VAL A 40 12.90 -6.28 6.24
CA VAL A 40 12.22 -7.45 6.79
C VAL A 40 13.18 -8.13 7.77
N THR A 41 12.79 -8.19 9.05
CA THR A 41 13.64 -8.76 10.10
C THR A 41 12.96 -9.97 10.73
N TRP A 42 13.72 -11.03 10.96
CA TRP A 42 13.19 -12.20 11.66
C TRP A 42 12.97 -11.91 13.14
N CYS A 43 11.84 -12.37 13.67
CA CYS A 43 11.48 -12.23 15.06
C CYS A 43 12.45 -13.00 15.97
N GLN A 44 13.07 -12.31 16.91
CA GLN A 44 14.01 -12.90 17.85
C GLN A 44 13.35 -13.91 18.79
N PHE A 45 12.08 -13.72 19.16
CA PHE A 45 11.36 -14.63 20.07
C PHE A 45 10.87 -15.91 19.39
N CYS A 46 10.31 -15.80 18.18
CA CYS A 46 9.77 -16.95 17.46
C CYS A 46 10.86 -17.86 16.90
N ARG A 47 12.04 -17.31 16.57
CA ARG A 47 13.19 -18.10 16.09
C ARG A 47 13.79 -19.01 17.18
N GLN A 48 13.52 -18.73 18.45
CA GLN A 48 14.09 -19.46 19.59
C GLN A 48 13.20 -20.62 20.08
N THR A 49 11.95 -20.75 19.61
CA THR A 49 11.09 -21.88 19.99
C THR A 49 11.41 -23.11 19.15
N PRO A 50 11.94 -24.21 19.74
CA PRO A 50 12.19 -25.45 19.02
C PRO A 50 10.87 -26.17 18.85
N SER A 51 10.12 -25.82 17.82
CA SER A 51 8.89 -26.50 17.43
C SER A 51 9.08 -27.11 16.05
N GLY A 52 9.74 -28.26 15.99
CA GLY A 52 9.77 -29.12 14.80
C GLY A 52 10.82 -28.73 13.76
N ASP A 53 11.86 -29.54 13.71
CA ASP A 53 12.71 -29.90 12.56
C ASP A 53 12.38 -29.19 11.23
N HIS A 54 13.25 -28.25 10.82
CA HIS A 54 13.75 -28.06 9.46
C HIS A 54 14.87 -27.02 9.51
N GLY A 55 16.05 -27.45 9.94
CA GLY A 55 17.29 -26.72 9.78
C GLY A 55 18.04 -27.25 8.57
N SER A 56 17.77 -26.71 7.39
CA SER A 56 18.70 -26.79 6.26
C SER A 56 18.88 -25.40 5.68
N THR A 57 20.13 -25.08 5.38
CA THR A 57 20.69 -23.80 4.92
C THR A 57 20.15 -23.28 3.56
N SER A 58 18.83 -23.20 3.38
CA SER A 58 18.15 -22.65 2.19
C SER A 58 17.13 -21.54 2.51
N ASP A 59 17.08 -21.05 3.76
CA ASP A 59 16.01 -20.17 4.28
C ASP A 59 16.08 -18.68 3.86
N LEU A 60 16.98 -18.31 2.93
CA LEU A 60 17.18 -16.90 2.51
C LEU A 60 16.48 -16.54 1.19
N GLU A 61 16.31 -17.48 0.25
CA GLU A 61 15.52 -17.24 -0.97
C GLU A 61 13.99 -17.10 -0.78
N PRO A 62 13.32 -17.72 0.21
CA PRO A 62 11.86 -17.71 0.28
C PRO A 62 11.25 -16.33 0.59
N LEU A 63 12.01 -15.42 1.22
CA LEU A 63 11.47 -14.12 1.63
C LEU A 63 11.32 -13.12 0.49
N HIS A 64 11.98 -13.30 -0.66
CA HIS A 64 11.93 -12.33 -1.75
C HIS A 64 10.50 -12.09 -2.26
N GLN A 65 9.68 -13.15 -2.29
CA GLN A 65 8.27 -13.02 -2.67
C GLN A 65 7.44 -12.23 -1.65
N LEU A 66 7.79 -12.33 -0.36
CA LEU A 66 7.14 -11.59 0.70
C LEU A 66 7.56 -10.13 0.67
N GLU A 67 8.87 -9.86 0.65
CA GLU A 67 9.47 -8.53 0.56
C GLU A 67 8.89 -7.74 -0.61
N ALA A 68 8.80 -8.35 -1.79
CA ALA A 68 8.28 -7.72 -3.00
C ALA A 68 6.84 -7.19 -2.89
N ILE A 69 6.04 -7.68 -1.94
CA ILE A 69 4.63 -7.27 -1.76
C ILE A 69 4.39 -6.46 -0.49
N LEU A 70 5.40 -6.27 0.36
CA LEU A 70 5.25 -5.53 1.60
C LEU A 70 5.44 -4.02 1.35
N PRO A 71 4.65 -3.16 2.00
CA PRO A 71 4.87 -1.72 1.95
C PRO A 71 6.12 -1.32 2.75
N GLU A 72 6.52 -0.05 2.70
CA GLU A 72 7.68 0.47 3.43
C GLU A 72 7.39 0.63 4.94
N TYR A 73 7.55 -0.46 5.70
CA TYR A 73 7.47 -0.47 7.17
C TYR A 73 8.54 -1.39 7.74
N GLU A 74 8.79 -1.28 9.05
CA GLU A 74 9.59 -2.26 9.78
C GLU A 74 8.76 -3.51 10.07
N HIS A 75 8.84 -4.52 9.21
CA HIS A 75 8.14 -5.79 9.40
C HIS A 75 9.00 -6.79 10.16
N ILE A 76 8.43 -7.36 11.22
CA ILE A 76 9.04 -8.46 11.96
C ILE A 76 8.35 -9.78 11.60
N VAL A 77 9.08 -10.71 11.00
CA VAL A 77 8.58 -12.01 10.56
C VAL A 77 8.60 -13.01 11.71
N CYS A 78 7.41 -13.49 12.11
CA CYS A 78 7.28 -14.54 13.13
C CYS A 78 7.31 -15.95 12.52
N SER A 79 6.75 -16.11 11.32
CA SER A 79 6.76 -17.38 10.60
C SER A 79 6.59 -17.13 9.10
N TYR A 80 7.26 -17.93 8.28
CA TYR A 80 7.08 -17.96 6.84
C TYR A 80 7.11 -19.42 6.38
N GLU A 81 6.15 -19.79 5.53
CA GLU A 81 6.03 -21.13 4.96
C GLU A 81 5.72 -20.96 3.47
N HIS A 82 6.63 -21.39 2.62
CA HIS A 82 6.38 -21.46 1.19
C HIS A 82 5.43 -22.64 0.88
N LEU A 83 4.46 -22.42 0.00
CA LEU A 83 3.52 -23.42 -0.46
C LEU A 83 3.79 -23.72 -1.94
N GLN A 84 3.33 -24.88 -2.39
CA GLN A 84 3.40 -25.23 -3.81
C GLN A 84 2.66 -24.20 -4.69
N GLU A 85 3.01 -24.17 -5.98
CA GLU A 85 2.40 -23.25 -6.98
C GLU A 85 2.66 -21.75 -6.70
N GLY A 86 3.73 -21.44 -5.97
CA GLY A 86 4.12 -20.06 -5.68
C GLY A 86 3.23 -19.38 -4.64
N GLY A 87 2.47 -20.14 -3.84
CA GLY A 87 1.75 -19.62 -2.69
C GLY A 87 2.65 -19.52 -1.45
N PHE A 88 2.20 -18.82 -0.41
CA PHE A 88 2.87 -18.84 0.89
C PHE A 88 1.94 -18.48 2.06
N ASN A 89 2.33 -18.86 3.26
CA ASN A 89 1.78 -18.38 4.52
C ASN A 89 2.84 -17.54 5.25
N ALA A 90 2.45 -16.37 5.75
CA ALA A 90 3.33 -15.53 6.55
C ALA A 90 2.60 -14.99 7.78
N SER A 91 3.31 -14.92 8.91
CA SER A 91 2.86 -14.19 10.10
C SER A 91 3.87 -13.09 10.40
N LEU A 92 3.38 -11.85 10.44
CA LEU A 92 4.19 -10.66 10.66
C LEU A 92 3.68 -9.89 11.87
N LYS A 93 4.57 -9.09 12.47
CA LYS A 93 4.21 -8.12 13.50
C LYS A 93 4.86 -6.77 13.26
N LEU A 94 4.14 -5.72 13.61
CA LEU A 94 4.59 -4.32 13.48
C LEU A 94 4.24 -3.53 14.75
N LYS A 95 4.94 -2.41 14.92
CA LYS A 95 4.71 -1.42 15.99
C LYS A 95 3.63 -0.41 15.60
N LEU A 96 2.42 -0.88 15.31
CA LEU A 96 1.25 -0.02 15.10
C LEU A 96 0.30 -0.14 16.30
N SER A 97 -0.36 0.96 16.66
CA SER A 97 -1.13 1.07 17.91
C SER A 97 -2.57 1.53 17.70
N THR A 98 -2.89 2.13 16.55
CA THR A 98 -4.22 2.68 16.23
C THR A 98 -4.89 1.95 15.08
N GLN A 99 -6.20 2.12 14.95
CA GLN A 99 -6.95 1.55 13.83
C GLN A 99 -6.65 2.30 12.51
N ASP A 100 -6.39 3.60 12.57
CA ASP A 100 -6.11 4.42 11.39
C ASP A 100 -4.77 4.03 10.76
N GLU A 101 -3.72 3.85 11.57
CA GLU A 101 -2.42 3.32 11.10
C GLU A 101 -2.57 1.94 10.43
N VAL A 102 -3.44 1.06 10.97
CA VAL A 102 -3.71 -0.25 10.37
C VAL A 102 -4.41 -0.13 9.01
N GLN A 103 -5.29 0.86 8.86
CA GLN A 103 -5.97 1.14 7.61
C GLN A 103 -5.02 1.74 6.57
N GLU A 104 -4.14 2.65 6.97
CA GLU A 104 -3.06 3.18 6.12
C GLU A 104 -2.12 2.06 5.65
N TRP A 105 -1.70 1.19 6.57
CA TRP A 105 -0.91 0.01 6.23
C TRP A 105 -1.61 -0.89 5.22
N LEU A 106 -2.92 -1.13 5.38
CA LEU A 106 -3.69 -1.95 4.44
C LEU A 106 -3.77 -1.30 3.06
N GLU A 107 -3.91 0.02 2.98
CA GLU A 107 -3.90 0.76 1.73
C GLU A 107 -2.54 0.66 1.03
N ALA A 108 -1.45 0.86 1.75
CA ALA A 108 -0.09 0.70 1.25
C ALA A 108 0.19 -0.76 0.82
N PHE A 109 -0.27 -1.75 1.58
CA PHE A 109 -0.15 -3.16 1.22
C PHE A 109 -0.94 -3.51 -0.04
N GLN A 110 -2.15 -2.97 -0.22
CA GLN A 110 -2.92 -3.17 -1.46
C GLN A 110 -2.27 -2.50 -2.67
N ALA A 111 -1.59 -1.37 -2.47
CA ALA A 111 -0.85 -0.67 -3.52
C ALA A 111 0.34 -1.52 -4.00
N SER A 112 1.21 -1.91 -3.08
CA SER A 112 2.43 -2.70 -3.32
C SER A 112 2.13 -4.11 -3.85
N SER A 113 1.28 -4.88 -3.17
CA SER A 113 0.93 -6.26 -3.58
C SER A 113 0.07 -6.35 -4.85
N LYS A 114 -0.45 -5.22 -5.35
CA LYS A 114 -1.45 -5.14 -6.43
C LYS A 114 -2.73 -5.96 -6.19
N THR A 115 -3.00 -6.35 -4.95
CA THR A 115 -4.21 -7.08 -4.57
C THR A 115 -5.25 -6.14 -3.97
N THR A 116 -6.53 -6.48 -4.12
CA THR A 116 -7.62 -5.78 -3.43
C THR A 116 -8.28 -6.72 -2.44
N TRP A 117 -8.32 -6.30 -1.18
CA TRP A 117 -8.86 -7.05 -0.05
C TRP A 117 -10.23 -6.51 0.34
N ARG A 118 -11.18 -7.42 0.57
CA ARG A 118 -12.56 -7.12 0.96
C ARG A 118 -12.86 -7.69 2.33
N VAL A 119 -13.56 -6.92 3.15
CA VAL A 119 -14.01 -7.35 4.48
C VAL A 119 -14.83 -8.63 4.37
N GLN A 120 -14.30 -9.72 4.94
CA GLN A 120 -15.01 -11.00 5.07
C GLN A 120 -15.74 -11.07 6.41
N LYS A 121 -15.10 -10.62 7.49
CA LYS A 121 -15.66 -10.62 8.84
C LYS A 121 -15.03 -9.53 9.70
N THR A 122 -15.85 -8.83 10.47
CA THR A 122 -15.42 -7.84 11.47
C THR A 122 -15.73 -8.35 12.88
N TYR A 123 -15.04 -7.77 13.85
CA TYR A 123 -15.18 -8.13 15.27
C TYR A 123 -15.30 -6.85 16.12
N PRO A 124 -16.41 -6.10 15.99
CA PRO A 124 -16.62 -4.89 16.78
C PRO A 124 -16.74 -5.24 18.28
N ASN A 125 -16.30 -4.31 19.13
CA ASN A 125 -16.62 -4.34 20.55
C ASN A 125 -18.07 -3.87 20.70
N THR A 126 -18.89 -4.63 21.41
CA THR A 126 -20.24 -4.21 21.80
C THR A 126 -20.31 -4.07 23.32
N PRO A 127 -21.30 -3.35 23.87
CA PRO A 127 -21.51 -3.27 25.32
C PRO A 127 -21.57 -4.65 25.99
N GLU A 128 -22.11 -5.65 25.28
CA GLU A 128 -22.28 -7.03 25.74
C GLU A 128 -21.04 -7.90 25.49
N SER A 129 -20.10 -7.47 24.63
CA SER A 129 -18.91 -8.25 24.27
C SER A 129 -17.70 -7.35 24.00
N ILE A 130 -16.97 -7.04 25.07
CA ILE A 130 -15.66 -6.41 24.99
C ILE A 130 -14.62 -7.48 24.63
N ARG A 131 -14.10 -7.43 23.40
CA ARG A 131 -13.09 -8.37 22.92
C ARG A 131 -11.71 -8.02 23.48
N HIS A 132 -10.83 -9.02 23.51
CA HIS A 132 -9.42 -8.86 23.93
C HIS A 132 -8.60 -8.03 22.94
N ASN A 133 -8.94 -8.05 21.65
CA ASN A 133 -8.25 -7.27 20.63
C ASN A 133 -8.85 -5.85 20.57
N LYS A 134 -8.01 -4.85 20.30
CA LYS A 134 -8.45 -3.46 20.06
C LYS A 134 -9.19 -3.38 18.72
N TYR A 135 -8.65 -4.04 17.71
CA TYR A 135 -9.22 -4.14 16.38
C TYR A 135 -8.93 -5.51 15.77
N ARG A 136 -9.89 -6.07 15.04
CA ARG A 136 -9.69 -7.29 14.24
C ARG A 136 -10.60 -7.26 13.02
N VAL A 137 -10.01 -7.57 11.88
CA VAL A 137 -10.73 -7.81 10.63
C VAL A 137 -10.11 -8.99 9.90
N ASP A 138 -10.98 -9.84 9.37
CA ASP A 138 -10.61 -10.91 8.45
C ASP A 138 -11.02 -10.46 7.04
N LEU A 139 -10.07 -10.46 6.12
CA LEU A 139 -10.18 -9.95 4.77
C LEU A 139 -9.99 -11.08 3.75
N ARG A 140 -10.70 -11.03 2.63
CA ARG A 140 -10.55 -11.97 1.51
C ARG A 140 -10.15 -11.24 0.25
N CYS A 141 -9.50 -11.93 -0.68
CA CYS A 141 -9.27 -11.38 -2.02
C CYS A 141 -10.61 -10.97 -2.66
N GLN A 142 -10.62 -9.89 -3.44
CA GLN A 142 -11.78 -9.46 -4.21
C GLN A 142 -12.33 -10.55 -5.16
N ARG A 143 -11.46 -11.41 -5.68
CA ARG A 143 -11.83 -12.57 -6.52
C ARG A 143 -12.36 -13.76 -5.70
N GLY A 144 -12.35 -13.67 -4.37
CA GLY A 144 -12.97 -14.62 -3.43
C GLY A 144 -14.41 -14.23 -3.08
N GLY A 145 -15.26 -14.06 -4.09
CA GLY A 145 -16.67 -13.69 -3.90
C GLY A 145 -17.51 -14.83 -3.31
N ARG A 146 -18.62 -14.49 -2.65
CA ARG A 146 -19.65 -15.48 -2.26
C ARG A 146 -20.67 -15.75 -3.36
N ASN A 147 -20.78 -14.84 -4.33
CA ASN A 147 -21.76 -14.95 -5.41
C ASN A 147 -21.15 -15.74 -6.59
N PRO A 148 -21.63 -16.96 -6.88
CA PRO A 148 -21.13 -17.79 -7.98
C PRO A 148 -21.39 -17.18 -9.36
N SER A 149 -22.41 -16.34 -9.52
CA SER A 149 -22.78 -15.78 -10.83
C SER A 149 -21.92 -14.59 -11.27
N SER A 150 -21.08 -14.06 -10.38
CA SER A 150 -20.22 -12.94 -10.71
C SER A 150 -19.05 -13.41 -11.56
N LYS A 151 -18.90 -12.86 -12.77
CA LYS A 151 -17.74 -13.09 -13.66
C LYS A 151 -16.40 -12.72 -12.99
N LYS A 152 -16.42 -11.89 -11.94
CA LYS A 152 -15.23 -11.48 -11.18
C LYS A 152 -14.82 -12.51 -10.11
N ASN A 153 -15.64 -13.53 -9.87
CA ASN A 153 -15.42 -14.48 -8.79
C ASN A 153 -14.67 -15.71 -9.31
N THR A 154 -13.48 -15.95 -8.77
CA THR A 154 -12.70 -17.18 -9.01
C THR A 154 -12.73 -18.12 -7.82
N PHE A 155 -13.48 -17.78 -6.75
CA PHE A 155 -13.43 -18.47 -5.45
C PHE A 155 -12.02 -18.53 -4.86
N CYS A 156 -11.27 -17.44 -5.04
CA CYS A 156 -9.89 -17.32 -4.55
C CYS A 156 -9.80 -17.62 -3.04
N PRO A 157 -8.94 -18.56 -2.60
CA PRO A 157 -8.80 -18.95 -1.20
C PRO A 157 -7.87 -18.04 -0.38
N ALA A 158 -7.27 -17.01 -0.99
CA ALA A 158 -6.41 -16.06 -0.30
C ALA A 158 -7.15 -15.27 0.79
N VAL A 159 -6.54 -15.23 1.98
CA VAL A 159 -7.09 -14.56 3.18
C VAL A 159 -6.00 -13.74 3.86
N LEU A 160 -6.38 -12.56 4.35
CA LEU A 160 -5.54 -11.66 5.13
C LEU A 160 -6.21 -11.39 6.47
N TYR A 161 -5.49 -11.61 7.57
CA TYR A 161 -5.99 -11.35 8.92
C TYR A 161 -5.21 -10.21 9.53
N LEU A 162 -5.93 -9.17 9.95
CA LEU A 162 -5.35 -8.02 10.64
C LEU A 162 -5.85 -7.99 12.07
N VAL A 163 -4.94 -8.01 13.04
CA VAL A 163 -5.26 -8.07 14.47
C VAL A 163 -4.42 -7.07 15.22
N LEU A 164 -5.06 -6.05 15.80
CA LEU A 164 -4.44 -5.10 16.70
C LEU A 164 -4.72 -5.49 18.15
N LYS A 165 -3.67 -5.82 18.90
CA LYS A 165 -3.74 -6.14 20.33
C LYS A 165 -3.88 -4.88 21.17
N LYS A 166 -4.45 -5.04 22.37
CA LYS A 166 -4.45 -3.98 23.39
C LYS A 166 -3.09 -4.01 24.10
N ASP A 167 -2.37 -2.91 24.01
CA ASP A 167 -1.12 -2.63 24.74
C ASP A 167 -1.39 -2.21 26.21
N THR A 168 -2.51 -1.52 26.41
CA THR A 168 -2.97 -0.97 27.68
C THR A 168 -4.27 -1.65 28.11
N PHE A 169 -4.28 -2.21 29.32
CA PHE A 169 -5.54 -2.59 29.97
C PHE A 169 -6.04 -1.35 30.72
N SER A 170 -7.36 -1.16 30.76
CA SER A 170 -8.07 -0.03 31.39
C SER A 170 -7.32 0.60 32.60
N GLN A 171 -7.24 1.94 32.63
CA GLN A 171 -6.59 2.77 33.67
C GLN A 171 -5.05 2.87 33.58
N SER A 172 -4.49 3.06 32.38
CA SER A 172 -3.05 3.34 32.19
C SER A 172 -2.11 2.26 32.77
N ARG A 173 -2.59 1.01 32.86
CA ARG A 173 -1.77 -0.13 33.29
C ARG A 173 -1.29 -0.91 32.07
N LYS A 174 0.01 -1.24 32.05
CA LYS A 174 0.60 -2.11 31.03
C LYS A 174 -0.11 -3.46 31.03
N SER A 175 -0.27 -4.06 29.84
CA SER A 175 -0.84 -5.39 29.67
C SER A 175 -0.18 -6.41 30.61
N ARG A 176 -0.99 -7.23 31.30
CA ARG A 176 -0.51 -8.36 32.12
C ARG A 176 -0.14 -9.58 31.27
N SER A 177 -0.18 -9.46 29.95
CA SER A 177 0.20 -10.54 29.05
C SER A 177 1.69 -10.84 29.21
N ASN A 178 2.03 -12.11 29.35
CA ASN A 178 3.41 -12.59 29.31
C ASN A 178 3.93 -12.76 27.87
N ASP A 179 3.16 -12.34 26.85
CA ASP A 179 3.62 -12.38 25.46
C ASP A 179 4.77 -11.38 25.27
N PRO A 180 6.00 -11.85 24.97
CA PRO A 180 7.18 -10.97 24.83
C PRO A 180 6.99 -9.95 23.71
N HIS A 181 6.20 -10.26 22.68
CA HIS A 181 5.94 -9.33 21.59
C HIS A 181 5.12 -8.12 22.02
N ILE A 182 4.22 -8.29 22.99
CA ILE A 182 3.43 -7.17 23.52
C ILE A 182 4.31 -6.25 24.37
N GLN A 183 5.34 -6.80 25.03
CA GLN A 183 6.31 -6.02 25.79
C GLN A 183 7.19 -5.15 24.88
N ASP A 184 7.52 -5.65 23.69
CA ASP A 184 8.27 -4.93 22.65
C ASP A 184 7.41 -4.02 21.76
N CYS A 185 6.18 -3.71 22.19
CA CYS A 185 5.22 -2.87 21.47
C CYS A 185 4.82 -3.41 20.07
N LEU A 186 5.01 -4.71 19.80
CA LEU A 186 4.57 -5.38 18.57
C LEU A 186 3.09 -5.77 18.65
N SER A 187 2.26 -4.73 18.73
CA SER A 187 0.82 -4.84 18.98
C SER A 187 0.02 -5.22 17.74
N PHE A 188 0.52 -4.94 16.53
CA PHE A 188 -0.18 -5.25 15.29
C PHE A 188 0.32 -6.56 14.70
N HIS A 189 -0.58 -7.54 14.58
CA HIS A 189 -0.31 -8.88 14.09
C HIS A 189 -1.01 -9.08 12.75
N ILE A 190 -0.27 -9.58 11.78
CA ILE A 190 -0.72 -9.80 10.41
C ILE A 190 -0.53 -11.27 10.09
N LYS A 191 -1.55 -11.90 9.52
CA LYS A 191 -1.39 -13.23 8.93
C LYS A 191 -1.84 -13.20 7.48
N ILE A 192 -0.93 -13.58 6.59
CA ILE A 192 -1.13 -13.61 5.15
C ILE A 192 -1.20 -15.06 4.74
N ARG A 193 -2.31 -15.45 4.10
CA ARG A 193 -2.42 -16.68 3.33
C ARG A 193 -2.48 -16.30 1.86
N SER A 194 -1.31 -16.24 1.23
CA SER A 194 -1.13 -15.87 -0.17
C SER A 194 -1.27 -17.10 -1.05
N THR A 195 -2.48 -17.64 -1.12
CA THR A 195 -2.83 -18.76 -2.02
C THR A 195 -3.87 -18.26 -3.01
N HIS A 196 -3.42 -17.83 -4.18
CA HIS A 196 -4.28 -17.31 -5.24
C HIS A 196 -4.46 -18.37 -6.33
N ASN A 197 -5.68 -18.53 -6.81
CA ASN A 197 -6.00 -19.40 -7.96
C ASN A 197 -6.18 -18.60 -9.25
N HIS A 198 -5.71 -17.37 -9.26
CA HIS A 198 -5.74 -16.46 -10.39
C HIS A 198 -4.46 -15.64 -10.36
N GLU A 199 -4.02 -15.20 -11.53
CA GLU A 199 -2.88 -14.29 -11.62
C GLU A 199 -3.25 -12.92 -11.02
N ILE A 200 -2.33 -12.33 -10.26
CA ILE A 200 -2.54 -11.04 -9.59
C ILE A 200 -2.09 -9.89 -10.49
N ASN A 201 -0.98 -10.08 -11.21
CA ASN A 201 -0.31 -9.05 -12.01
C ASN A 201 -0.65 -9.13 -13.51
N CYS A 202 -1.89 -9.50 -13.84
CA CYS A 202 -2.39 -9.49 -15.21
C CYS A 202 -3.44 -8.39 -15.41
N SER A 203 -3.57 -7.87 -16.63
CA SER A 203 -4.53 -6.80 -16.96
C SER A 203 -5.97 -7.15 -16.57
N GLU A 204 -6.35 -8.43 -16.69
CA GLU A 204 -7.68 -8.93 -16.33
C GLU A 204 -7.95 -8.86 -14.82
N ALA A 205 -6.93 -8.97 -13.97
CA ALA A 205 -7.05 -8.79 -12.53
C ALA A 205 -7.03 -7.31 -12.15
N LEU A 206 -6.11 -6.54 -12.74
CA LEU A 206 -5.87 -5.13 -12.43
C LEU A 206 -7.08 -4.23 -12.78
N GLN A 207 -7.83 -4.55 -13.84
CA GLN A 207 -9.06 -3.81 -14.21
C GLN A 207 -10.16 -3.84 -13.12
N TYR A 208 -10.07 -4.74 -12.14
CA TYR A 208 -11.07 -4.83 -11.06
C TYR A 208 -10.61 -4.16 -9.77
N ARG A 209 -9.38 -3.63 -9.70
CA ARG A 209 -8.90 -2.91 -8.52
C ARG A 209 -9.77 -1.68 -8.22
N HIS A 210 -9.73 -1.28 -6.96
CA HIS A 210 -10.29 0.01 -6.56
C HIS A 210 -9.44 1.15 -7.10
N VAL A 211 -10.09 2.26 -7.41
CA VAL A 211 -9.41 3.49 -7.82
C VAL A 211 -8.68 4.04 -6.60
N SER A 212 -7.40 4.39 -6.75
CA SER A 212 -6.60 4.93 -5.65
C SER A 212 -7.13 6.29 -5.19
N LYS A 213 -6.87 6.65 -3.93
CA LYS A 213 -7.21 7.99 -3.41
C LYS A 213 -6.47 9.10 -4.18
N GLU A 214 -5.24 8.82 -4.61
CA GLU A 214 -4.43 9.75 -5.41
C GLU A 214 -5.06 10.03 -6.77
N THR A 215 -5.45 8.97 -7.49
CA THR A 215 -6.15 9.10 -8.78
C THR A 215 -7.49 9.81 -8.62
N ILE A 216 -8.25 9.52 -7.55
CA ILE A 216 -9.50 10.23 -7.26
C ILE A 216 -9.23 11.73 -7.08
N LYS A 217 -8.24 12.11 -6.27
CA LYS A 217 -7.86 13.52 -6.08
C LYS A 217 -7.40 14.20 -7.38
N LYS A 218 -6.61 13.51 -8.23
CA LYS A 218 -6.20 14.03 -9.55
C LYS A 218 -7.44 14.34 -10.41
N ILE A 219 -8.43 13.45 -10.42
CA ILE A 219 -9.68 13.62 -11.19
C ILE A 219 -10.57 14.72 -10.60
N GLU A 220 -10.72 14.77 -9.27
CA GLU A 220 -11.46 15.83 -8.58
C GLU A 220 -10.91 17.22 -8.92
N LYS A 221 -9.58 17.38 -8.87
CA LYS A 221 -8.91 18.62 -9.27
C LYS A 221 -9.19 19.01 -10.73
N LEU A 222 -9.26 18.02 -11.63
CA LEU A 222 -9.63 18.28 -13.03
C LEU A 222 -11.09 18.75 -13.15
N PHE A 223 -12.01 18.19 -12.36
CA PHE A 223 -13.40 18.64 -12.33
C PHE A 223 -13.54 20.07 -11.79
N GLU A 224 -12.79 20.41 -10.73
CA GLU A 224 -12.74 21.77 -10.19
C GLU A 224 -12.25 22.78 -11.23
N SER A 225 -11.35 22.38 -12.13
CA SER A 225 -10.90 23.21 -13.25
C SER A 225 -11.87 23.24 -14.46
N GLY A 226 -13.05 22.62 -14.35
CA GLY A 226 -14.12 22.68 -15.35
C GLY A 226 -14.09 21.57 -16.40
N HIS A 227 -13.29 20.52 -16.23
CA HIS A 227 -13.29 19.38 -17.15
C HIS A 227 -14.56 18.53 -17.01
N SER A 228 -15.11 18.09 -18.14
CA SER A 228 -16.14 17.05 -18.17
C SER A 228 -15.53 15.67 -17.85
N PRO A 229 -16.33 14.67 -17.45
CA PRO A 229 -15.84 13.31 -17.14
C PRO A 229 -14.96 12.70 -18.23
N SER A 230 -15.36 12.84 -19.50
CA SER A 230 -14.58 12.35 -20.64
C SER A 230 -13.29 13.13 -20.85
N SER A 231 -13.35 14.46 -20.70
CA SER A 231 -12.18 15.32 -20.87
C SER A 231 -11.16 15.08 -19.75
N ALA A 232 -11.59 14.99 -18.49
CA ALA A 232 -10.71 14.73 -17.35
C ALA A 232 -10.02 13.37 -17.48
N LEU A 233 -10.74 12.32 -17.91
CA LEU A 233 -10.13 11.01 -18.14
C LEU A 233 -9.06 11.05 -19.25
N ASN A 234 -9.31 11.80 -20.33
CA ASN A 234 -8.34 11.95 -21.40
C ASN A 234 -7.11 12.72 -20.93
N THR A 235 -7.29 13.82 -20.18
CA THR A 235 -6.18 14.56 -19.56
C THR A 235 -5.35 13.66 -18.67
N LEU A 236 -5.99 12.90 -17.77
CA LEU A 236 -5.29 11.95 -16.90
C LEU A 236 -4.48 10.92 -17.69
N LYS A 237 -4.99 10.42 -18.83
CA LYS A 237 -4.25 9.48 -19.67
C LYS A 237 -3.02 10.11 -20.31
N TYR A 238 -3.12 11.38 -20.74
CA TYR A 238 -1.96 12.10 -21.27
C TYR A 238 -0.91 12.32 -20.18
N ASP A 239 -1.32 12.77 -18.99
CA ASP A 239 -0.43 12.94 -17.85
C ASP A 239 0.28 11.61 -17.50
N LEU A 240 -0.47 10.50 -17.46
CA LEU A 240 0.10 9.17 -17.20
C LEU A 240 1.07 8.71 -18.30
N GLN A 241 0.81 9.06 -19.56
CA GLN A 241 1.69 8.71 -20.68
C GLN A 241 3.01 9.50 -20.61
N GLU A 242 2.95 10.76 -20.20
CA GLU A 242 4.13 11.61 -19.98
C GLU A 242 4.94 11.13 -18.75
N GLU A 243 4.26 10.80 -17.64
CA GLU A 243 4.89 10.32 -16.40
C GLU A 243 5.55 8.93 -16.57
N MET A 244 4.89 7.98 -17.24
CA MET A 244 5.28 6.56 -17.23
C MET A 244 5.97 6.07 -18.51
N GLY A 245 5.91 6.83 -19.61
CA GLY A 245 6.53 6.46 -20.88
C GLY A 245 6.16 5.06 -21.36
N GLU A 246 7.15 4.18 -21.49
CA GLU A 246 6.96 2.78 -21.93
C GLU A 246 6.10 1.94 -20.96
N SER A 247 6.11 2.27 -19.66
CA SER A 247 5.32 1.56 -18.65
C SER A 247 3.82 1.93 -18.69
N TYR A 248 3.43 2.91 -19.50
CA TYR A 248 2.05 3.36 -19.67
C TYR A 248 1.09 2.22 -20.03
N VAL A 249 1.51 1.28 -20.88
CA VAL A 249 0.63 0.17 -21.31
C VAL A 249 0.15 -0.66 -20.12
N LEU A 250 1.04 -0.95 -19.16
CA LEU A 250 0.68 -1.70 -17.97
C LEU A 250 -0.09 -0.83 -16.96
N ALA A 251 0.33 0.43 -16.78
CA ALA A 251 -0.32 1.37 -15.86
C ALA A 251 -1.77 1.69 -16.27
N SER A 252 -2.02 1.85 -17.58
CA SER A 252 -3.34 2.15 -18.13
C SER A 252 -4.34 0.98 -17.99
N ALA A 253 -3.85 -0.25 -17.88
CA ALA A 253 -4.67 -1.42 -17.60
C ALA A 253 -5.08 -1.52 -16.12
N ASP A 254 -4.39 -0.80 -15.24
CA ASP A 254 -4.67 -0.80 -13.81
C ASP A 254 -5.74 0.22 -13.45
N ARG A 255 -6.91 -0.29 -13.00
CA ARG A 255 -8.03 0.56 -12.57
C ARG A 255 -7.70 1.43 -11.36
N SER A 256 -6.69 1.06 -10.57
CA SER A 256 -6.20 1.88 -9.47
C SER A 256 -5.57 3.19 -9.94
N VAL A 257 -4.97 3.17 -11.13
CA VAL A 257 -4.21 4.28 -11.73
C VAL A 257 -5.04 5.00 -12.79
N CYS A 258 -5.61 4.24 -13.74
CA CYS A 258 -6.45 4.74 -14.82
C CYS A 258 -7.87 4.15 -14.69
N PRO A 259 -8.86 4.91 -14.19
CA PRO A 259 -10.19 4.40 -13.98
C PRO A 259 -10.98 4.28 -15.29
N ASP A 260 -12.10 3.56 -15.21
CA ASP A 260 -13.06 3.49 -16.30
C ASP A 260 -13.88 4.80 -16.42
N LEU A 261 -14.36 5.09 -17.62
CA LEU A 261 -15.17 6.30 -17.88
C LEU A 261 -16.43 6.35 -17.01
N HIS A 262 -17.03 5.19 -16.75
CA HIS A 262 -18.24 5.09 -15.92
C HIS A 262 -17.98 5.52 -14.48
N PHE A 263 -16.79 5.25 -13.94
CA PHE A 263 -16.34 5.70 -12.64
C PHE A 263 -16.21 7.23 -12.62
N CYS A 264 -15.60 7.83 -13.65
CA CYS A 264 -15.49 9.29 -13.74
C CYS A 264 -16.86 9.97 -13.77
N PHE A 265 -17.83 9.43 -14.52
CA PHE A 265 -19.21 9.94 -14.52
C PHE A 265 -19.86 9.83 -13.14
N ARG A 266 -19.73 8.67 -12.48
CA ARG A 266 -20.26 8.48 -11.13
C ARG A 266 -19.60 9.44 -10.15
N LEU A 267 -18.30 9.65 -10.23
CA LEU A 267 -17.58 10.56 -9.35
C LEU A 267 -18.07 12.00 -9.56
N TYR A 268 -18.14 12.47 -10.80
CA TYR A 268 -18.56 13.83 -11.16
C TYR A 268 -19.95 14.21 -10.65
N TYR A 269 -20.91 13.28 -10.68
CA TYR A 269 -22.29 13.54 -10.22
C TYR A 269 -22.53 13.25 -8.73
N ASN A 270 -21.52 12.73 -8.01
CA ASN A 270 -21.58 12.50 -6.56
C ASN A 270 -20.75 13.51 -5.75
N ILE A 271 -20.06 14.44 -6.44
CA ILE A 271 -19.40 15.62 -5.87
C ILE A 271 -20.44 16.75 -5.81
#